data_AF-A0A453NQ25-F1
#
_entry.id   AF-A0A453NQ25-F1
#
_cell.length_a   1.000
_cell.length_b   1.000
_cell.length_c   1.000
_cell.angle_alpha   90.00
_cell.angle_beta   90.00
_cell.angle_gamma   90.00
#
_symmetry.space_group_name_H-M   'P 1'
#
loop_
_entity.id
_entity.type
_entity.pdbx_description
1 polymer ?
#
loop_
_entity_poly.entity_id
_entity_poly.type
_entity_poly.pdbx_seq_one_letter_code
_entity_poly.pdbx_strand_id
1 'polypeptide(L)'
;LALAPRRALPGLRRAMASRVKEDEKNERVIRGLLKLPANKRCINCNNLGPQYVCTNFWTFVCTNCSGAHREFTHRVKSVSMAKFTAQEVTALQGGGNERAREIFFKEWDSQRNPYPDSSNTDKLRNFIKHIYVERRYTGERSSDRPPRGKV
;
A
#
# COMPACT_ATOMS: atom_id res chain seq x y z
N LEU A 1 -19.20 38.26 28.74
CA LEU A 1 -19.35 36.88 29.25
C LEU A 1 -18.21 36.03 28.73
N ALA A 2 -17.30 35.58 29.60
CA ALA A 2 -16.23 34.66 29.20
C ALA A 2 -16.77 33.23 29.18
N LEU A 3 -16.75 32.58 28.01
CA LEU A 3 -17.09 31.17 27.86
C LEU A 3 -16.02 30.34 28.59
N ALA A 4 -16.40 29.64 29.66
CA ALA A 4 -15.51 28.70 30.33
C ALA A 4 -15.04 27.61 29.34
N PRO A 5 -13.76 27.19 29.38
CA PRO A 5 -13.26 26.17 28.49
C PRO A 5 -13.96 24.84 28.77
N ARG A 6 -14.57 24.26 27.73
CA ARG A 6 -15.23 22.95 27.82
C ARG A 6 -14.20 21.89 28.27
N ARG A 7 -14.25 21.49 29.54
CA ARG A 7 -13.44 20.37 30.07
C ARG A 7 -13.88 19.08 29.37
N ALA A 8 -12.95 18.40 28.69
CA ALA A 8 -13.22 17.11 28.09
C ALA A 8 -13.63 16.09 29.17
N LEU A 9 -14.71 15.35 28.92
CA LEU A 9 -15.22 14.32 29.83
C LEU A 9 -14.13 13.25 30.09
N PRO A 10 -13.96 12.75 31.33
CA PRO A 10 -12.92 11.77 31.68
C PRO A 10 -12.88 10.54 30.76
N GLY A 11 -14.04 10.05 30.29
CA GLY A 11 -14.14 8.93 29.36
C GLY A 11 -13.56 9.23 27.97
N LEU A 12 -13.72 10.47 27.48
CA LEU A 12 -13.16 10.90 26.19
C LEU A 12 -11.62 10.98 26.25
N ARG A 13 -11.07 11.45 27.38
CA ARG A 13 -9.61 11.47 27.60
C ARG A 13 -9.00 10.07 27.59
N ARG A 14 -9.62 9.10 28.27
CA ARG A 14 -9.17 7.70 28.30
C ARG A 14 -9.26 7.04 26.92
N ALA A 15 -10.36 7.27 26.20
CA ALA A 15 -10.54 6.75 24.84
C ALA A 15 -9.50 7.33 23.86
N MET A 16 -9.19 8.63 23.95
CA MET A 16 -8.13 9.25 23.15
C MET A 16 -6.75 8.66 23.47
N ALA A 17 -6.41 8.49 24.76
CA ALA A 17 -5.15 7.86 25.16
C ALA A 17 -5.01 6.41 24.64
N SER A 18 -6.10 5.64 24.67
CA SER A 18 -6.14 4.28 24.10
C SER A 18 -5.88 4.29 22.59
N ARG A 19 -6.49 5.22 21.85
CA ARG A 19 -6.31 5.36 20.40
C ARG A 19 -4.87 5.75 20.04
N VAL A 20 -4.27 6.68 20.79
CA VAL A 20 -2.86 7.08 20.60
C VAL A 20 -1.93 5.87 20.77
N LYS A 21 -2.14 5.07 21.83
CA LYS A 21 -1.35 3.85 22.07
C LYS A 21 -1.50 2.80 20.97
N GLU A 22 -2.70 2.65 20.40
CA GLU A 22 -2.95 1.76 19.27
C GLU A 22 -2.26 2.25 17.99
N ASP A 23 -2.35 3.55 17.71
CA ASP A 23 -1.68 4.17 16.57
C ASP A 23 -0.15 3.97 16.62
N GLU A 24 0.46 4.19 17.79
CA GLU A 24 1.90 3.97 17.99
C GLU A 24 2.32 2.50 17.79
N LYS A 25 1.48 1.56 18.25
CA LYS A 25 1.70 0.13 18.02
C LYS A 25 1.62 -0.20 16.53
N ASN A 26 0.61 0.31 15.84
CA ASN A 26 0.40 0.08 14.42
C ASN A 26 1.58 0.64 13.59
N GLU A 27 2.01 1.86 13.88
CA GLU A 27 3.17 2.50 13.25
C GLU A 27 4.45 1.67 13.46
N ARG A 28 4.68 1.15 14.67
CA ARG A 28 5.83 0.29 14.97
C ARG A 28 5.83 -0.99 14.13
N VAL A 29 4.67 -1.63 13.97
CA VAL A 29 4.54 -2.85 13.15
C VAL A 29 4.84 -2.55 11.69
N ILE A 30 4.25 -1.50 11.12
CA ILE A 30 4.46 -1.12 9.71
C ILE A 30 5.94 -0.79 9.45
N ARG A 31 6.58 -0.04 10.35
CA ARG A 31 8.03 0.22 10.27
C ARG A 31 8.87 -1.05 10.38
N GLY A 32 8.41 -2.05 11.13
CA GLY A 32 9.00 -3.39 11.17
C GLY A 32 8.91 -4.08 9.81
N LEU A 33 7.75 -4.02 9.14
CA LEU A 33 7.55 -4.63 7.83
C LEU A 33 8.45 -4.04 6.75
N LEU A 34 8.76 -2.75 6.79
CA LEU A 34 9.72 -2.11 5.86
C LEU A 34 11.14 -2.65 5.98
N LYS A 35 11.50 -3.30 7.10
CA LYS A 35 12.83 -3.91 7.30
C LYS A 35 12.96 -5.26 6.60
N LEU A 36 11.84 -5.89 6.22
CA LEU A 36 11.85 -7.17 5.50
C LEU A 36 12.50 -6.99 4.12
N PRO A 37 13.37 -7.92 3.65
CA PRO A 37 14.10 -7.76 2.38
C PRO A 37 13.19 -7.43 1.19
N ALA A 38 12.05 -8.11 1.10
CA ALA A 38 11.04 -7.92 0.06
C ALA A 38 10.45 -6.49 -0.01
N ASN A 39 10.40 -5.79 1.13
CA ASN A 39 9.73 -4.51 1.30
C ASN A 39 10.72 -3.33 1.30
N LYS A 40 12.04 -3.57 1.25
CA LYS A 40 13.07 -2.51 1.19
C LYS A 40 13.07 -1.73 -0.12
N ARG A 41 12.44 -2.28 -1.16
CA ARG A 41 12.34 -1.69 -2.49
C ARG A 41 10.88 -1.59 -2.93
N CYS A 42 10.56 -0.52 -3.64
CA CYS A 42 9.29 -0.35 -4.30
C CYS A 42 9.04 -1.53 -5.24
N ILE A 43 7.90 -2.21 -5.08
CA ILE A 43 7.57 -3.37 -5.92
C ILE A 43 7.44 -3.04 -7.42
N ASN A 44 7.16 -1.78 -7.77
CA ASN A 44 6.85 -1.38 -9.15
C ASN A 44 8.02 -0.79 -9.94
N CYS A 45 9.01 -0.19 -9.28
CA CYS A 45 10.15 0.45 -9.95
C CYS A 45 11.50 0.11 -9.30
N ASN A 46 11.50 -0.77 -8.29
CA ASN A 46 12.68 -1.26 -7.59
C ASN A 46 13.52 -0.20 -6.84
N ASN A 47 13.04 1.05 -6.78
CA ASN A 47 13.72 2.11 -6.03
C ASN A 47 13.69 1.82 -4.52
N LEU A 48 14.76 2.19 -3.82
CA LEU A 48 14.94 1.94 -2.39
C LEU A 48 14.01 2.81 -1.53
N GLY A 49 13.65 2.30 -0.36
CA GLY A 49 12.95 3.05 0.68
C GLY A 49 11.53 3.46 0.28
N PRO A 50 10.62 2.51 -0.03
CA PRO A 50 9.22 2.85 -0.26
C PRO A 50 8.62 3.52 0.99
N GLN A 51 7.81 4.55 0.77
CA GLN A 51 7.23 5.40 1.83
C GLN A 51 5.70 5.30 1.91
N TYR A 52 5.09 4.55 0.99
CA TYR A 52 3.64 4.42 0.88
C TYR A 52 3.23 2.96 0.83
N VAL A 53 2.01 2.69 1.29
CA VAL A 53 1.34 1.40 1.15
C VAL A 53 0.18 1.56 0.20
N CYS A 54 0.11 0.76 -0.87
CA CYS A 54 -1.12 0.60 -1.64
C CYS A 54 -2.01 -0.44 -0.94
N THR A 55 -3.12 -0.01 -0.35
CA THR A 55 -3.96 -0.88 0.50
C THR A 55 -4.88 -1.79 -0.31
N ASN A 56 -5.04 -1.58 -1.61
CA ASN A 56 -5.72 -2.53 -2.49
C ASN A 56 -4.93 -3.83 -2.66
N PHE A 57 -3.60 -3.74 -2.67
CA PHE A 57 -2.70 -4.87 -2.97
C PHE A 57 -1.77 -5.22 -1.81
N TRP A 58 -1.84 -4.46 -0.72
CA TRP A 58 -0.96 -4.58 0.45
C TRP A 58 0.52 -4.53 0.10
N THR A 59 0.89 -3.62 -0.82
CA THR A 59 2.26 -3.45 -1.31
C THR A 59 2.88 -2.15 -0.83
N PHE A 60 4.19 -2.18 -0.60
CA PHE A 60 5.02 -1.01 -0.34
C PHE A 60 5.54 -0.41 -1.65
N VAL A 61 5.27 0.88 -1.85
CA VAL A 61 5.58 1.64 -3.07
C VAL A 61 6.27 2.98 -2.75
N CYS A 62 7.07 3.48 -3.69
CA CYS A 62 7.68 4.81 -3.59
C CYS A 62 6.66 5.92 -3.87
N THR A 63 7.07 7.17 -3.65
CA THR A 63 6.25 8.37 -3.88
C THR A 63 5.69 8.44 -5.29
N ASN A 64 6.53 8.25 -6.31
CA ASN A 64 6.11 8.38 -7.72
C ASN A 64 5.13 7.28 -8.12
N CYS A 65 5.39 6.03 -7.70
CA CYS A 65 4.45 4.92 -7.90
C CYS A 65 3.14 5.14 -7.12
N SER A 66 3.18 5.75 -5.94
CA SER A 66 1.94 6.10 -5.22
C SER A 66 1.07 7.07 -6.03
N GLY A 67 1.67 8.00 -6.78
CA GLY A 67 0.98 8.89 -7.71
C GLY A 67 0.30 8.12 -8.84
N ALA A 68 1.06 7.29 -9.55
CA ALA A 68 0.54 6.46 -10.64
C ALA A 68 -0.55 5.47 -10.18
N HIS A 69 -0.46 4.92 -8.96
CA HIS A 69 -1.51 4.08 -8.39
C HIS A 69 -2.85 4.83 -8.25
N ARG A 70 -2.83 6.11 -7.85
CA ARG A 70 -4.05 6.91 -7.65
C ARG A 70 -4.83 7.13 -8.95
N GLU A 71 -4.15 7.18 -10.09
CA GLU A 71 -4.78 7.33 -11.41
C GLU A 71 -5.71 6.15 -11.78
N PHE A 72 -5.50 4.99 -11.14
CA PHE A 72 -6.33 3.79 -11.30
C PHE A 72 -7.25 3.57 -10.08
N THR A 73 -7.59 4.65 -9.37
CA THR A 73 -8.45 4.65 -8.16
C THR A 73 -7.97 3.73 -7.03
N HIS A 74 -6.69 3.32 -7.06
CA HIS A 74 -6.10 2.58 -5.96
C HIS A 74 -5.88 3.49 -4.74
N ARG A 75 -6.22 2.97 -3.58
CA ARG A 75 -6.01 3.60 -2.28
C ARG A 75 -4.55 3.44 -1.87
N VAL A 76 -3.94 4.57 -1.52
CA VAL A 76 -2.56 4.64 -1.04
C VAL A 76 -2.49 5.43 0.26
N LYS A 77 -1.69 4.94 1.22
CA LYS A 77 -1.48 5.58 2.53
C LYS A 77 0.01 5.85 2.74
N SER A 78 0.35 7.04 3.23
CA SER A 78 1.72 7.37 3.64
C SER A 78 2.06 6.61 4.93
N VAL A 79 3.22 5.94 4.97
CA VAL A 79 3.69 5.23 6.16
C VAL A 79 3.94 6.18 7.33
N SER A 80 4.40 7.41 7.06
CA SER A 80 4.73 8.38 8.12
C SER A 80 3.59 9.30 8.52
N MET A 81 2.61 9.52 7.63
CA MET A 81 1.57 10.55 7.84
C MET A 81 0.15 9.99 8.00
N ALA A 82 -0.12 8.77 7.51
CA ALA A 82 -1.46 8.22 7.57
C ALA A 82 -1.68 7.37 8.83
N LYS A 83 -2.94 7.36 9.31
CA LYS A 83 -3.38 6.42 10.33
C LYS A 83 -3.80 5.11 9.69
N PHE A 84 -3.29 4.01 10.24
CA PHE A 84 -3.65 2.66 9.86
C PHE A 84 -4.49 2.04 10.96
N THR A 85 -5.60 1.42 10.58
CA THR A 85 -6.41 0.65 11.51
C THR A 85 -5.71 -0.66 11.85
N ALA A 86 -6.07 -1.28 12.98
CA ALA A 86 -5.53 -2.60 13.35
C ALA A 86 -5.79 -3.66 12.26
N GLN A 87 -6.96 -3.59 11.58
CA GLN A 87 -7.30 -4.49 10.48
C GLN A 87 -6.39 -4.31 9.27
N GLU A 88 -6.09 -3.06 8.89
CA GLU A 88 -5.17 -2.76 7.79
C GLU A 88 -3.74 -3.23 8.12
N VAL A 89 -3.29 -3.09 9.37
CA VAL A 89 -2.00 -3.61 9.81
C VAL A 89 -1.94 -5.13 9.68
N THR A 90 -2.96 -5.84 10.19
CA THR A 90 -3.04 -7.30 10.07
C THR A 90 -3.05 -7.75 8.60
N ALA A 91 -3.82 -7.08 7.74
CA ALA A 91 -3.85 -7.37 6.32
C ALA A 91 -2.49 -7.13 5.64
N LEU A 92 -1.79 -6.05 6.00
CA LEU A 92 -0.46 -5.74 5.50
C LEU A 92 0.60 -6.76 5.98
N GLN A 93 0.49 -7.25 7.22
CA GLN A 93 1.37 -8.31 7.73
C GLN A 93 1.18 -9.64 6.98
N GLY A 94 -0.07 -9.98 6.63
CA GLY A 94 -0.37 -11.17 5.82
C GLY A 94 -0.13 -10.98 4.32
N GLY A 95 0.09 -9.74 3.88
CA GLY A 95 0.39 -9.33 2.51
C GLY A 95 1.88 -9.01 2.33
N GLY A 96 2.18 -7.78 1.94
CA GLY A 96 3.54 -7.34 1.66
C GLY A 96 4.00 -7.66 0.23
N ASN A 97 5.17 -7.13 -0.12
CA ASN A 97 5.65 -7.21 -1.50
C ASN A 97 6.02 -8.63 -1.93
N GLU A 98 6.40 -9.50 -0.99
CA GLU A 98 6.69 -10.90 -1.28
C GLU A 98 5.45 -11.62 -1.80
N ARG A 99 4.38 -11.62 -1.00
CA ARG A 99 3.10 -12.22 -1.40
C ARG A 99 2.50 -11.57 -2.63
N ALA A 100 2.64 -10.25 -2.77
CA ALA A 100 2.18 -9.56 -3.96
C ALA A 100 2.93 -9.99 -5.23
N ARG A 101 4.21 -10.36 -5.14
CA ARG A 101 4.94 -10.91 -6.29
C ARG A 101 4.38 -12.26 -6.72
N GLU A 102 4.07 -13.14 -5.77
CA GLU A 102 3.47 -14.45 -6.05
C GLU A 102 2.10 -14.35 -6.74
N ILE A 103 1.36 -13.28 -6.48
CA ILE A 103 0.02 -13.05 -7.04
C ILE A 103 0.11 -12.29 -8.37
N PHE A 104 0.74 -11.11 -8.38
CA PHE A 104 0.64 -10.16 -9.50
C PHE A 104 1.82 -10.21 -10.47
N PHE A 105 2.93 -10.83 -10.07
CA PHE A 105 4.18 -10.89 -10.84
C PHE A 105 4.60 -12.34 -11.11
N LYS A 106 3.69 -13.31 -10.98
CA LYS A 106 3.98 -14.75 -11.08
C LYS A 106 4.71 -15.13 -12.35
N GLU A 107 4.30 -14.56 -13.49
CA GLU A 107 4.89 -14.80 -14.81
C GLU A 107 5.78 -13.63 -15.27
N TRP A 108 6.01 -12.64 -14.41
CA TRP A 108 6.81 -11.49 -14.77
C TRP A 108 8.30 -11.79 -14.57
N ASP A 109 9.06 -11.64 -15.64
CA ASP A 109 10.51 -11.79 -15.64
C ASP A 109 11.19 -10.43 -15.81
N SER A 110 11.93 -10.02 -14.77
CA SER A 110 12.68 -8.76 -14.74
C SER A 110 13.80 -8.67 -15.79
N GLN A 111 14.32 -9.79 -16.28
CA GLN A 111 15.35 -9.80 -17.32
C GLN A 111 14.76 -9.51 -18.70
N ARG A 112 13.54 -10.01 -18.97
CA ARG A 112 12.83 -9.78 -20.23
C ARG A 112 12.06 -8.46 -20.22
N ASN A 113 11.52 -8.08 -19.06
CA ASN A 113 10.71 -6.88 -18.86
C ASN A 113 11.31 -6.09 -17.71
N PRO A 114 12.29 -5.21 -17.96
CA PRO A 114 12.95 -4.47 -16.89
C PRO A 114 11.98 -3.53 -16.17
N TYR A 115 12.30 -3.23 -14.91
CA TYR A 115 11.59 -2.21 -14.15
C TYR A 115 11.65 -0.84 -14.85
N PRO A 116 10.56 -0.05 -14.83
CA PRO A 116 10.59 1.32 -15.31
C PRO A 116 11.46 2.22 -14.43
N ASP A 117 12.07 3.25 -15.04
CA ASP A 117 12.74 4.31 -14.29
C ASP A 117 11.75 5.03 -13.38
N SER A 118 12.12 5.21 -12.11
CA SER A 118 11.29 5.87 -11.11
C SER A 118 10.94 7.33 -11.44
N SER A 119 11.72 8.00 -12.30
CA SER A 119 11.48 9.38 -12.75
C SER A 119 10.50 9.48 -13.92
N ASN A 120 10.28 8.39 -14.67
CA ASN A 120 9.42 8.39 -15.85
C ASN A 120 7.99 7.98 -15.49
N THR A 121 7.16 8.98 -15.17
CA THR A 121 5.78 8.79 -14.71
C THR A 121 4.91 7.99 -15.68
N ASP A 122 5.05 8.20 -17.00
CA ASP A 122 4.25 7.48 -18.00
C ASP A 122 4.60 5.98 -18.04
N LYS A 123 5.89 5.64 -17.95
CA LYS A 123 6.32 4.25 -17.86
C LYS A 123 5.86 3.60 -16.56
N LEU A 124 5.91 4.32 -15.43
CA LEU A 124 5.36 3.84 -14.16
C LEU A 124 3.87 3.53 -14.26
N ARG A 125 3.10 4.47 -14.82
CA ARG A 125 1.65 4.36 -15.03
C ARG A 125 1.31 3.14 -15.88
N ASN A 126 1.97 2.96 -17.02
CA ASN A 126 1.75 1.82 -17.89
C ASN A 126 2.12 0.50 -17.23
N PHE A 127 3.24 0.46 -16.48
CA PHE A 127 3.63 -0.73 -15.74
C PHE A 127 2.61 -1.14 -14.68
N ILE A 128 2.14 -0.19 -13.86
CA ILE A 128 1.11 -0.40 -12.85
C ILE A 128 -0.21 -0.87 -13.50
N LYS A 129 -0.59 -0.29 -14.65
CA LYS A 129 -1.76 -0.74 -15.42
C LYS A 129 -1.64 -2.20 -15.82
N HIS A 130 -0.50 -2.61 -16.40
CA HIS A 130 -0.28 -3.98 -16.84
C HIS A 130 -0.34 -4.99 -15.69
N ILE A 131 0.26 -4.64 -14.54
CA ILE A 131 0.33 -5.51 -13.37
C ILE A 131 -1.04 -5.64 -12.69
N TYR A 132 -1.68 -4.51 -12.34
CA TYR A 132 -2.80 -4.54 -11.40
C TYR A 132 -4.17 -4.43 -12.07
N VAL A 133 -4.27 -3.68 -13.17
CA VAL A 133 -5.54 -3.46 -13.88
C VAL A 133 -5.76 -4.55 -14.92
N GLU A 134 -4.74 -4.82 -15.73
CA GLU A 134 -4.84 -5.82 -16.79
C GLU A 134 -4.52 -7.22 -16.28
N ARG A 135 -3.74 -7.35 -15.19
CA ARG A 135 -3.31 -8.63 -14.57
C ARG A 135 -2.58 -9.52 -15.56
N ARG A 136 -1.66 -8.94 -16.34
CA ARG A 136 -0.96 -9.63 -17.44
C ARG A 136 -0.06 -10.79 -16.98
N TYR A 137 0.32 -10.83 -15.71
CA TYR A 137 1.34 -11.74 -15.20
C TYR A 137 0.86 -12.58 -14.00
N THR A 138 -0.46 -12.66 -13.77
CA THR A 138 -1.02 -13.47 -12.68
C THR A 138 -1.04 -14.98 -13.00
N GLY A 139 -0.85 -15.34 -14.28
CA GLY A 139 -1.03 -16.71 -14.77
C GLY A 139 -2.49 -17.18 -14.80
N GLU A 140 -3.45 -16.28 -14.61
CA GLU A 140 -4.88 -16.56 -14.80
C GLU A 140 -5.18 -16.63 -16.31
N ARG A 141 -5.70 -17.76 -16.79
CA ARG A 141 -6.18 -17.87 -18.18
C ARG A 141 -7.48 -17.08 -18.34
N SER A 142 -7.71 -16.49 -19.51
CA SER A 142 -8.86 -15.62 -19.81
C SER A 142 -10.24 -16.21 -19.47
N SER A 143 -10.35 -17.54 -19.35
CA SER A 143 -11.56 -18.29 -18.98
C SER A 143 -11.96 -18.21 -17.50
N ASP A 144 -11.03 -17.87 -16.60
CA ASP A 144 -11.29 -17.84 -15.15
C ASP A 144 -11.69 -16.46 -14.63
N ARG A 145 -11.72 -15.43 -15.49
CA ARG A 145 -12.04 -14.06 -15.06
C ARG A 145 -13.57 -13.89 -15.03
N PRO A 146 -14.20 -13.70 -13.86
CA PRO A 146 -15.61 -13.37 -13.81
C PRO A 146 -15.85 -12.04 -14.55
N PRO A 147 -17.01 -11.86 -15.21
CA PRO A 147 -17.36 -10.59 -15.84
C PRO A 147 -17.24 -9.49 -14.77
N ARG A 148 -16.52 -8.42 -15.09
CA ARG A 148 -16.46 -7.25 -14.21
C ARG A 148 -17.86 -6.66 -14.15
N GLY A 149 -18.61 -7.06 -13.12
CA GLY A 149 -19.92 -6.50 -12.82
C GLY A 149 -19.78 -4.99 -12.67
N LYS A 150 -20.56 -4.26 -13.45
CA LYS A 150 -20.79 -2.83 -13.25
C LYS A 150 -21.44 -2.68 -11.88
N VAL A 151 -20.77 -1.97 -10.97
CA VAL A 151 -21.40 -1.36 -9.79
C VAL A 151 -21.59 0.11 -10.10
#